data_AF-A0AAE1S9V2-F1
#
_entry.id   AF-A0AAE1S9V2-F1
#
_cell.length_a   1.000
_cell.length_b   1.000
_cell.length_c   1.000
_cell.angle_alpha   90.00
_cell.angle_beta   90.00
_cell.angle_gamma   90.00
#
_symmetry.space_group_name_H-M   'P 1'
#
loop_
_entity.id
_entity.type
_entity.pdbx_description
1 polymer ?
#
loop_
_entity_poly.entity_id
_entity_poly.type
_entity_poly.pdbx_seq_one_letter_code
_entity_poly.pdbx_strand_id
1 'polypeptide(L)'
;MDIGVQRRDGMCHPRSKDLYHLLEHEFFPLDLALKVQPLLNKISKFGGKLSSASSVPEVQLSQYVPALEKLATLRLLQQVSQVYQTIQISNLSKMIPFFDFAAIEKISVDAVRHNFVAIKVDHMNGAVSFGKQSIEAEGLRNHLWLFAESLSKARLMIYPPVKKVAKLGDALSNLAEIVEKEHKRLLARKSIIEKRKEEQERLLLEKERVEESKRREHQKMTDEAEQKRVAAELEQRRNQRILKEIEDRELKEAQAMLQEGEKHIKRKKKPVLDGGKAGKGEKIAEVCQNNDYLERAKREEASALIESAFHRRLAQEAALHERDQQQEIEVSKQRHAGDLVEKRRLGRMLKNKIIQTRKQDRDTRRKLIYFLRTEEEQQKRLQEEKEARKREGILLKRKREEAERKAKLDATAEKQRQRKLELEEKKRLERARKYCIMFPFLWVVKTYSWEMMLF
;
A
#
# COMPACT_ATOMS: atom_id res chain seq x y z
N MET A 1 -5.47 -11.59 -8.89
CA MET A 1 -4.02 -11.68 -8.64
C MET A 1 -3.76 -12.43 -7.33
N ASP A 2 -3.24 -13.65 -7.30
CA ASP A 2 -3.57 -14.86 -8.07
C ASP A 2 -2.84 -16.03 -7.39
N ILE A 3 -3.57 -16.95 -6.76
CA ILE A 3 -2.96 -18.09 -6.02
C ILE A 3 -2.16 -19.01 -6.97
N GLY A 4 -2.42 -18.92 -8.29
CA GLY A 4 -1.65 -19.58 -9.34
C GLY A 4 -0.34 -18.90 -9.75
N VAL A 5 0.07 -17.76 -9.18
CA VAL A 5 1.41 -17.18 -9.40
C VAL A 5 2.44 -17.92 -8.54
N GLN A 6 2.21 -17.97 -7.23
CA GLN A 6 3.13 -18.59 -6.26
C GLN A 6 3.39 -20.08 -6.49
N ARG A 7 2.48 -20.81 -7.16
CA ARG A 7 2.73 -22.20 -7.60
C ARG A 7 3.64 -22.31 -8.82
N ARG A 8 3.69 -21.29 -9.69
CA ARG A 8 4.55 -21.25 -10.89
C ARG A 8 5.93 -20.66 -10.60
N ASP A 9 6.05 -19.81 -9.58
CA ASP A 9 7.30 -19.25 -9.06
C ASP A 9 8.33 -20.30 -8.56
N GLY A 10 7.91 -21.55 -8.39
CA GLY A 10 8.78 -22.69 -8.07
C GLY A 10 9.21 -23.53 -9.28
N MET A 11 8.62 -23.31 -10.46
CA MET A 11 8.91 -24.07 -11.70
C MET A 11 9.59 -23.21 -12.79
N CYS A 12 9.60 -21.89 -12.64
CA CYS A 12 10.30 -20.99 -13.56
C CYS A 12 11.82 -20.99 -13.30
N HIS A 13 12.62 -20.89 -14.37
CA HIS A 13 14.07 -20.69 -14.27
C HIS A 13 14.38 -19.37 -13.52
N PRO A 14 15.37 -19.32 -12.59
CA PRO A 14 15.60 -18.16 -11.73
C PRO A 14 15.70 -16.81 -12.48
N ARG A 15 16.37 -16.79 -13.64
CA ARG A 15 16.57 -15.58 -14.45
C ARG A 15 15.26 -14.96 -14.97
N SER A 16 14.22 -15.76 -15.15
CA SER A 16 12.88 -15.28 -15.52
C SER A 16 12.13 -14.70 -14.32
N LYS A 17 12.42 -15.22 -13.11
CA LYS A 17 11.91 -14.70 -11.83
C LYS A 17 12.58 -13.39 -11.46
N ASP A 18 13.90 -13.29 -11.68
CA ASP A 18 14.67 -12.05 -11.56
C ASP A 18 14.11 -10.96 -12.48
N LEU A 19 13.82 -11.31 -13.74
CA LEU A 19 13.22 -10.39 -14.72
C LEU A 19 11.81 -9.94 -14.31
N TYR A 20 10.97 -10.84 -13.79
CA TYR A 20 9.65 -10.50 -13.26
C TYR A 20 9.76 -9.53 -12.07
N HIS A 21 10.64 -9.81 -11.11
CA HIS A 21 10.87 -8.93 -9.95
C HIS A 21 11.36 -7.54 -10.38
N LEU A 22 12.27 -7.48 -11.36
CA LEU A 22 12.78 -6.22 -11.92
C LEU A 22 11.72 -5.39 -12.65
N LEU A 23 10.73 -6.01 -13.30
CA LEU A 23 9.69 -5.31 -14.08
C LEU A 23 8.43 -4.94 -13.26
N GLU A 24 8.09 -5.72 -12.23
CA GLU A 24 6.83 -5.57 -11.46
C GLU A 24 7.01 -5.09 -10.01
N HIS A 25 8.20 -5.22 -9.43
CA HIS A 25 8.43 -4.89 -8.00
C HIS A 25 9.53 -3.85 -7.78
N GLU A 26 10.53 -3.76 -8.65
CA GLU A 26 11.62 -2.79 -8.54
C GLU A 26 11.36 -1.46 -9.24
N PHE A 27 11.78 -0.37 -8.61
CA PHE A 27 11.62 1.00 -9.13
C PHE A 27 12.98 1.64 -9.44
N PHE A 28 13.45 1.46 -10.69
CA PHE A 28 14.74 1.94 -11.17
C PHE A 28 14.59 2.77 -12.46
N PRO A 29 14.01 3.99 -12.40
CA PRO A 29 13.69 4.81 -13.58
C PRO A 29 14.90 5.24 -14.43
N LEU A 30 16.13 4.97 -13.99
CA LEU A 30 17.37 5.19 -14.76
C LEU A 30 18.02 3.85 -15.19
N ASP A 31 18.12 2.88 -14.28
CA ASP A 31 18.89 1.64 -14.52
C ASP A 31 18.08 0.47 -15.07
N LEU A 32 16.73 0.52 -15.07
CA LEU A 32 15.89 -0.65 -15.36
C LEU A 32 16.25 -1.30 -16.70
N ALA A 33 16.41 -0.49 -17.76
CA ALA A 33 16.81 -0.98 -19.08
C ALA A 33 18.21 -1.63 -19.07
N LEU A 34 19.18 -1.00 -18.41
CA LEU A 34 20.56 -1.49 -18.26
C LEU A 34 20.62 -2.82 -17.48
N LYS A 35 19.72 -3.02 -16.50
CA LYS A 35 19.58 -4.28 -15.72
C LYS A 35 18.85 -5.37 -16.51
N VAL A 36 17.86 -5.01 -17.32
CA VAL A 36 17.07 -5.95 -18.16
C VAL A 36 17.87 -6.44 -19.36
N GLN A 37 18.68 -5.61 -20.01
CA GLN A 37 19.44 -5.97 -21.21
C GLN A 37 20.33 -7.23 -21.07
N PRO A 38 21.17 -7.38 -20.02
CA PRO A 38 21.96 -8.60 -19.81
C PRO A 38 21.11 -9.81 -19.37
N LEU A 39 19.83 -9.66 -19.04
CA LEU A 39 18.91 -10.78 -18.78
C LEU A 39 18.24 -11.25 -20.08
N LEU A 40 17.75 -10.32 -20.92
CA LEU A 40 17.20 -10.65 -22.25
C LEU A 40 18.26 -11.30 -23.14
N ASN A 41 19.49 -10.78 -23.14
CA ASN A 41 20.65 -11.36 -23.83
C ASN A 41 21.14 -12.71 -23.26
N LYS A 42 20.59 -13.16 -22.13
CA LYS A 42 20.76 -14.53 -21.61
C LYS A 42 19.56 -15.40 -22.00
N ILE A 43 18.34 -14.88 -21.94
CA ILE A 43 17.09 -15.58 -22.31
C ILE A 43 17.09 -15.99 -23.78
N SER A 44 17.56 -15.12 -24.69
CA SER A 44 17.73 -15.46 -26.12
C SER A 44 18.70 -16.63 -26.36
N LYS A 45 19.67 -16.82 -25.47
CA LYS A 45 20.67 -17.92 -25.54
C LYS A 45 20.20 -19.23 -24.91
N PHE A 46 19.04 -19.25 -24.25
CA PHE A 46 18.41 -20.48 -23.72
C PHE A 46 17.41 -21.13 -24.68
N GLY A 47 17.27 -20.62 -25.91
CA GLY A 47 16.44 -21.21 -26.96
C GLY A 47 17.03 -22.48 -27.59
N GLY A 48 17.53 -23.43 -26.78
CA GLY A 48 18.08 -24.70 -27.25
C GLY A 48 18.19 -25.76 -26.16
N LYS A 49 17.62 -26.93 -26.42
CA LYS A 49 17.71 -28.22 -25.69
C LYS A 49 17.58 -28.14 -24.16
N LEU A 50 16.35 -27.89 -23.70
CA LEU A 50 15.92 -28.17 -22.33
C LEU A 50 15.76 -29.69 -22.08
N SER A 51 16.88 -30.41 -22.02
CA SER A 51 17.03 -31.82 -21.64
C SER A 51 16.37 -32.87 -22.56
N SER A 52 17.06 -34.00 -22.77
CA SER A 52 16.74 -35.04 -23.75
C SER A 52 15.53 -35.94 -23.41
N ALA A 53 14.53 -35.46 -22.67
CA ALA A 53 13.56 -36.31 -21.98
C ALA A 53 12.11 -35.76 -21.90
N SER A 54 11.71 -34.79 -22.73
CA SER A 54 10.31 -34.32 -22.74
C SER A 54 9.82 -33.94 -24.14
N SER A 55 8.65 -34.46 -24.52
CA SER A 55 8.01 -34.26 -25.83
C SER A 55 7.20 -32.96 -25.89
N VAL A 56 7.84 -31.83 -25.53
CA VAL A 56 7.25 -30.49 -25.60
C VAL A 56 7.91 -29.74 -26.77
N PRO A 57 7.15 -29.08 -27.67
CA PRO A 57 7.74 -28.29 -28.75
C PRO A 57 8.77 -27.29 -28.23
N GLU A 58 9.94 -27.24 -28.87
CA GLU A 58 11.09 -26.48 -28.39
C GLU A 58 10.78 -24.97 -28.37
N VAL A 59 10.47 -24.43 -27.18
CA VAL A 59 9.99 -23.06 -27.03
C VAL A 59 11.13 -22.08 -27.32
N GLN A 60 11.12 -21.52 -28.53
CA GLN A 60 12.07 -20.50 -28.96
C GLN A 60 11.85 -19.18 -28.20
N LEU A 61 12.42 -19.08 -26.99
CA LEU A 61 12.29 -17.92 -26.10
C LEU A 61 12.69 -16.60 -26.79
N SER A 62 13.55 -16.66 -27.80
CA SER A 62 13.92 -15.58 -28.71
C SER A 62 12.72 -14.84 -29.31
N GLN A 63 11.60 -15.52 -29.62
CA GLN A 63 10.42 -14.88 -30.22
C GLN A 63 9.74 -13.87 -29.29
N TYR A 64 9.94 -14.01 -27.98
CA TYR A 64 9.37 -13.10 -26.97
C TYR A 64 10.27 -11.91 -26.66
N VAL A 65 11.55 -11.91 -27.07
CA VAL A 65 12.49 -10.84 -26.74
C VAL A 65 12.01 -9.47 -27.24
N PRO A 66 11.57 -9.29 -28.51
CA PRO A 66 11.07 -7.99 -28.98
C PRO A 66 9.77 -7.53 -28.29
N ALA A 67 9.01 -8.44 -27.67
CA ALA A 67 7.85 -8.10 -26.86
C ALA A 67 8.25 -7.71 -25.43
N LEU A 68 9.26 -8.36 -24.86
CA LEU A 68 9.83 -8.03 -23.55
C LEU A 68 10.60 -6.69 -23.56
N GLU A 69 11.26 -6.34 -24.67
CA GLU A 69 11.91 -5.02 -24.85
C GLU A 69 10.88 -3.89 -24.92
N LYS A 70 9.74 -4.11 -25.61
CA LYS A 70 8.60 -3.20 -25.60
C LYS A 70 7.97 -3.07 -24.21
N LEU A 71 7.82 -4.18 -23.48
CA LEU A 71 7.32 -4.15 -22.10
C LEU A 71 8.29 -3.39 -21.16
N ALA A 72 9.59 -3.64 -21.29
CA ALA A 72 10.61 -2.96 -20.48
C ALA A 72 10.67 -1.45 -20.74
N THR A 73 10.49 -1.03 -22.00
CA THR A 73 10.41 0.40 -22.34
C THR A 73 9.11 1.05 -21.89
N LEU A 74 7.96 0.39 -22.02
CA LEU A 74 6.69 0.85 -21.44
C LEU A 74 6.78 0.99 -19.90
N ARG A 75 7.39 0.03 -19.21
CA ARG A 75 7.65 0.10 -17.76
C ARG A 75 8.62 1.22 -17.41
N LEU A 76 9.69 1.43 -18.17
CA LEU A 76 10.60 2.55 -17.96
C LEU A 76 9.88 3.90 -18.11
N LEU A 77 9.13 4.09 -19.21
CA LEU A 77 8.34 5.31 -19.44
C LEU A 77 7.34 5.56 -18.30
N GLN A 78 6.69 4.52 -17.78
CA GLN A 78 5.82 4.60 -16.62
C GLN A 78 6.55 5.07 -15.35
N GLN A 79 7.72 4.47 -15.02
CA GLN A 79 8.50 4.85 -13.84
C GLN A 79 9.09 6.28 -13.97
N VAL A 80 9.57 6.62 -15.16
CA VAL A 80 10.10 7.94 -15.49
C VAL A 80 9.04 9.03 -15.35
N SER A 81 7.82 8.80 -15.86
CA SER A 81 6.69 9.74 -15.77
C SER A 81 6.20 10.00 -14.33
N GLN A 82 6.58 9.16 -13.36
CA GLN A 82 6.26 9.37 -11.94
C GLN A 82 7.30 10.25 -11.21
N VAL A 83 8.54 10.31 -11.73
CA VAL A 83 9.65 11.06 -11.10
C VAL A 83 9.91 12.40 -11.79
N TYR A 84 9.82 12.44 -13.11
CA TYR A 84 10.22 13.59 -13.92
C TYR A 84 9.01 14.23 -14.61
N GLN A 85 8.98 15.57 -14.62
CA GLN A 85 7.98 16.34 -15.38
C GLN A 85 8.47 16.64 -16.82
N THR A 86 9.77 16.76 -17.03
CA THR A 86 10.39 17.07 -18.32
C THR A 86 11.77 16.41 -18.43
N ILE A 87 12.08 15.75 -19.54
CA ILE A 87 13.38 15.13 -19.85
C ILE A 87 13.80 15.49 -21.27
N GLN A 88 15.10 15.66 -21.53
CA GLN A 88 15.63 15.80 -22.90
C GLN A 88 15.60 14.45 -23.65
N ILE A 89 15.16 14.46 -24.91
CA ILE A 89 15.13 13.30 -25.83
C ILE A 89 16.49 12.58 -25.86
N SER A 90 17.58 13.36 -25.90
CA SER A 90 18.96 12.85 -25.89
C SER A 90 19.35 12.07 -24.63
N ASN A 91 18.66 12.28 -23.50
CA ASN A 91 18.88 11.53 -22.26
C ASN A 91 17.92 10.32 -22.17
N LEU A 92 16.68 10.46 -22.66
CA LEU A 92 15.76 9.31 -22.76
C LEU A 92 16.31 8.21 -23.70
N SER A 93 16.94 8.60 -24.82
CA SER A 93 17.65 7.67 -25.71
C SER A 93 18.81 6.94 -25.00
N LYS A 94 19.66 7.66 -24.26
CA LYS A 94 20.76 7.03 -23.47
C LYS A 94 20.24 6.04 -22.41
N MET A 95 19.04 6.27 -21.88
CA MET A 95 18.39 5.39 -20.90
C MET A 95 17.78 4.13 -21.54
N ILE A 96 17.58 4.10 -22.87
CA ILE A 96 16.99 2.97 -23.60
C ILE A 96 17.98 2.49 -24.68
N PRO A 97 18.98 1.66 -24.32
CA PRO A 97 19.94 1.11 -25.28
C PRO A 97 19.37 0.00 -26.19
N PHE A 98 18.06 -0.27 -26.13
CA PHE A 98 17.37 -1.29 -26.94
C PHE A 98 16.91 -0.78 -28.31
N PHE A 99 16.58 0.50 -28.39
CA PHE A 99 15.83 1.06 -29.50
C PHE A 99 16.34 2.46 -29.84
N ASP A 100 16.37 2.78 -31.13
CA ASP A 100 16.52 4.16 -31.58
C ASP A 100 15.29 5.01 -31.20
N PHE A 101 15.47 6.33 -31.12
CA PHE A 101 14.42 7.25 -30.69
C PHE A 101 13.14 7.15 -31.54
N ALA A 102 13.22 6.90 -32.85
CA ALA A 102 12.02 6.72 -33.68
C ALA A 102 11.13 5.54 -33.24
N ALA A 103 11.73 4.46 -32.69
CA ALA A 103 11.00 3.34 -32.12
C ALA A 103 10.47 3.65 -30.70
N ILE A 104 11.25 4.38 -29.89
CA ILE A 104 10.82 4.86 -28.56
C ILE A 104 9.63 5.82 -28.69
N GLU A 105 9.64 6.73 -29.66
CA GLU A 105 8.55 7.65 -29.97
C GLU A 105 7.29 6.88 -30.38
N LYS A 106 7.41 5.90 -31.30
CA LYS A 106 6.29 5.05 -31.70
C LYS A 106 5.66 4.28 -30.52
N ILE A 107 6.49 3.75 -29.61
CA ILE A 107 6.03 3.08 -28.38
C ILE A 107 5.36 4.10 -27.43
N SER A 108 5.89 5.33 -27.34
CA SER A 108 5.35 6.40 -26.51
C SER A 108 3.98 6.90 -27.01
N VAL A 109 3.81 7.05 -28.32
CA VAL A 109 2.52 7.41 -28.94
C VAL A 109 1.47 6.33 -28.70
N ASP A 110 1.84 5.05 -28.78
CA ASP A 110 0.93 3.93 -28.50
C ASP A 110 0.56 3.86 -27.00
N ALA A 111 1.53 4.14 -26.10
CA ALA A 111 1.29 4.27 -24.66
C ALA A 111 0.32 5.41 -24.33
N VAL A 112 0.42 6.55 -25.01
CA VAL A 112 -0.53 7.68 -24.88
C VAL A 112 -1.90 7.30 -25.41
N ARG A 113 -1.97 6.67 -26.61
CA ARG A 113 -3.22 6.21 -27.23
C ARG A 113 -4.02 5.26 -26.33
N HIS A 114 -3.33 4.39 -25.60
CA HIS A 114 -3.93 3.46 -24.64
C HIS A 114 -4.08 4.03 -23.22
N ASN A 115 -3.84 5.33 -23.01
CA ASN A 115 -3.89 6.03 -21.71
C ASN A 115 -2.98 5.42 -20.63
N PHE A 116 -1.89 4.75 -21.02
CA PHE A 116 -0.95 4.09 -20.11
C PHE A 116 0.03 5.07 -19.47
N VAL A 117 0.46 6.10 -20.23
CA VAL A 117 1.30 7.21 -19.74
C VAL A 117 0.87 8.51 -20.46
N ALA A 118 0.85 9.64 -19.74
CA ALA A 118 0.59 10.95 -20.34
C ALA A 118 1.92 11.60 -20.78
N ILE A 119 2.20 11.60 -22.09
CA ILE A 119 3.46 12.09 -22.67
C ILE A 119 3.15 13.14 -23.74
N LYS A 120 3.92 14.22 -23.76
CA LYS A 120 4.01 15.19 -24.87
C LYS A 120 5.47 15.25 -25.35
N VAL A 121 5.69 15.36 -26.66
CA VAL A 121 7.04 15.39 -27.26
C VAL A 121 7.22 16.72 -27.99
N ASP A 122 8.08 17.56 -27.42
CA ASP A 122 8.38 18.92 -27.86
C ASP A 122 9.66 18.91 -28.71
N HIS A 123 9.57 18.39 -29.94
CA HIS A 123 10.70 18.20 -30.86
C HIS A 123 11.56 19.47 -31.05
N MET A 124 10.93 20.65 -31.14
CA MET A 124 11.65 21.95 -31.29
C MET A 124 12.61 22.24 -30.14
N ASN A 125 12.29 21.79 -28.92
CA ASN A 125 13.12 21.96 -27.72
C ASN A 125 13.94 20.70 -27.37
N GLY A 126 13.86 19.65 -28.21
CA GLY A 126 14.48 18.36 -27.94
C GLY A 126 13.99 17.70 -26.64
N ALA A 127 12.74 17.93 -26.24
CA ALA A 127 12.23 17.60 -24.91
C ALA A 127 11.00 16.67 -24.93
N VAL A 128 10.85 15.89 -23.87
CA VAL A 128 9.70 15.05 -23.55
C VAL A 128 9.08 15.58 -22.26
N SER A 129 7.91 16.20 -22.39
CA SER A 129 7.13 16.76 -21.30
C SER A 129 6.15 15.71 -20.81
N PHE A 130 6.46 15.08 -19.68
CA PHE A 130 5.54 14.16 -19.02
C PHE A 130 4.40 14.94 -18.40
N GLY A 131 3.18 14.67 -18.86
CA GLY A 131 1.99 15.11 -18.19
C GLY A 131 1.95 14.43 -16.83
N LYS A 132 2.24 15.19 -15.76
CA LYS A 132 1.84 14.78 -14.42
C LYS A 132 0.37 14.37 -14.49
N GLN A 133 0.04 13.22 -13.90
CA GLN A 133 -1.31 13.01 -13.41
C GLN A 133 -1.51 14.06 -12.30
N SER A 134 -1.98 15.23 -12.70
CA SER A 134 -2.22 16.36 -11.82
C SER A 134 -3.42 16.08 -10.92
N ILE A 135 -3.68 16.99 -10.00
CA ILE A 135 -4.84 16.93 -9.10
C ILE A 135 -6.18 16.96 -9.89
N GLU A 136 -6.15 17.39 -11.16
CA GLU A 136 -7.28 17.31 -12.10
C GLU A 136 -7.38 15.98 -12.87
N ALA A 137 -6.24 15.32 -13.16
CA ALA A 137 -6.17 14.13 -14.00
C ALA A 137 -6.35 12.81 -13.22
N GLU A 138 -5.75 12.67 -12.03
CA GLU A 138 -6.29 11.76 -11.02
C GLU A 138 -7.55 12.41 -10.43
N GLY A 139 -8.67 12.28 -11.15
CA GLY A 139 -9.90 13.00 -10.87
C GLY A 139 -10.32 12.92 -9.40
N LEU A 140 -10.86 14.05 -8.90
CA LEU A 140 -11.22 14.38 -7.50
C LEU A 140 -11.67 13.21 -6.60
N ARG A 141 -12.34 12.19 -7.16
CA ARG A 141 -12.68 10.92 -6.48
C ARG A 141 -11.50 10.28 -5.73
N ASN A 142 -10.29 10.22 -6.30
CA ASN A 142 -9.14 9.60 -5.64
C ASN A 142 -8.67 10.46 -4.45
N HIS A 143 -8.64 11.79 -4.61
CA HIS A 143 -8.33 12.74 -3.54
C HIS A 143 -9.37 12.72 -2.41
N LEU A 144 -10.66 12.67 -2.74
CA LEU A 144 -11.75 12.55 -1.77
C LEU A 144 -11.70 11.22 -1.02
N TRP A 145 -11.34 10.11 -1.69
CA TRP A 145 -11.13 8.82 -1.04
C TRP A 145 -9.92 8.85 -0.09
N LEU A 146 -8.75 9.32 -0.55
CA LEU A 146 -7.55 9.48 0.28
C LEU A 146 -7.80 10.40 1.48
N PHE A 147 -8.53 11.50 1.29
CA PHE A 147 -8.93 12.40 2.36
C PHE A 147 -9.88 11.73 3.36
N ALA A 148 -10.93 11.05 2.88
CA ALA A 148 -11.87 10.34 3.75
C ALA A 148 -11.21 9.18 4.52
N GLU A 149 -10.27 8.47 3.90
CA GLU A 149 -9.51 7.38 4.52
C GLU A 149 -8.52 7.91 5.56
N SER A 150 -7.80 9.00 5.25
CA SER A 150 -6.92 9.72 6.19
C SER A 150 -7.69 10.31 7.37
N LEU A 151 -8.82 10.98 7.11
CA LEU A 151 -9.72 11.52 8.13
C LEU A 151 -10.32 10.41 9.01
N SER A 152 -10.65 9.26 8.42
CA SER A 152 -11.11 8.07 9.17
C SER A 152 -10.00 7.52 10.06
N LYS A 153 -8.76 7.39 9.55
CA LYS A 153 -7.59 7.00 10.35
C LYS A 153 -7.34 7.97 11.51
N ALA A 154 -7.40 9.28 11.27
CA ALA A 154 -7.27 10.31 12.31
C ALA A 154 -8.39 10.22 13.36
N ARG A 155 -9.65 10.08 12.92
CA ARG A 155 -10.81 9.88 13.79
C ARG A 155 -10.65 8.64 14.69
N LEU A 156 -10.20 7.50 14.14
CA LEU A 156 -9.95 6.27 14.90
C LEU A 156 -8.82 6.42 15.94
N MET A 157 -7.83 7.28 15.70
CA MET A 157 -6.76 7.57 16.67
C MET A 157 -7.23 8.48 17.82
N ILE A 158 -7.97 9.54 17.49
CA ILE A 158 -8.49 10.55 18.42
C ILE A 158 -9.62 9.95 19.27
N TYR A 159 -10.70 9.51 18.61
CA TYR A 159 -11.87 8.91 19.22
C TYR A 159 -12.04 7.47 18.70
N PRO A 160 -11.30 6.50 19.27
CA PRO A 160 -11.49 5.10 18.91
C PRO A 160 -12.93 4.70 19.23
N PRO A 161 -13.60 3.92 18.37
CA PRO A 161 -14.94 3.44 18.65
C PRO A 161 -14.88 2.53 19.89
N VAL A 162 -15.39 3.04 21.01
CA VAL A 162 -15.70 2.24 22.19
C VAL A 162 -16.52 1.05 21.70
N LYS A 163 -16.07 -0.19 21.98
CA LYS A 163 -16.68 -1.41 21.42
C LYS A 163 -18.18 -1.38 21.70
N LYS A 164 -19.01 -1.18 20.67
CA LYS A 164 -20.47 -0.98 20.81
C LYS A 164 -21.19 -2.31 21.02
N VAL A 165 -20.86 -3.00 22.12
CA VAL A 165 -21.49 -4.26 22.55
C VAL A 165 -23.01 -4.10 22.64
N ALA A 166 -23.49 -2.95 23.15
CA ALA A 166 -24.90 -2.59 23.21
C ALA A 166 -25.64 -2.77 21.87
N LYS A 167 -25.10 -2.22 20.77
CA LYS A 167 -25.74 -2.32 19.44
C LYS A 167 -25.77 -3.74 18.87
N LEU A 168 -24.93 -4.65 19.37
CA LEU A 168 -25.03 -6.06 19.05
C LEU A 168 -26.11 -6.73 19.92
N GLY A 169 -26.20 -6.38 21.20
CA GLY A 169 -27.27 -6.82 22.10
C GLY A 169 -28.67 -6.48 21.58
N ASP A 170 -28.88 -5.24 21.14
CA ASP A 170 -30.17 -4.78 20.58
C ASP A 170 -30.57 -5.58 19.32
N ALA A 171 -29.59 -5.95 18.48
CA ALA A 171 -29.82 -6.74 17.28
C ALA A 171 -30.03 -8.24 17.60
N LEU A 172 -29.36 -8.76 18.62
CA LEU A 172 -29.44 -10.15 19.06
C LEU A 172 -30.73 -10.45 19.85
N SER A 173 -31.30 -9.48 20.59
CA SER A 173 -32.59 -9.67 21.28
C SER A 173 -33.71 -9.95 20.28
N ASN A 174 -33.79 -9.17 19.20
CA ASN A 174 -34.74 -9.37 18.10
C ASN A 174 -34.47 -10.65 17.30
N LEU A 175 -33.23 -11.15 17.27
CA LEU A 175 -32.86 -12.34 16.49
C LEU A 175 -33.57 -13.61 16.98
N ALA A 176 -33.77 -13.76 18.30
CA ALA A 176 -34.47 -14.91 18.86
C ALA A 176 -35.91 -15.02 18.34
N GLU A 177 -36.66 -13.91 18.35
CA GLU A 177 -38.01 -13.85 17.80
C GLU A 177 -38.05 -14.11 16.29
N ILE A 178 -37.08 -13.60 15.54
CA ILE A 178 -36.98 -13.80 14.09
C ILE A 178 -36.73 -15.29 13.78
N VAL A 179 -35.84 -15.94 14.52
CA VAL A 179 -35.56 -17.38 14.39
C VAL A 179 -36.80 -18.23 14.72
N GLU A 180 -37.55 -17.88 15.77
CA GLU A 180 -38.83 -18.56 16.06
C GLU A 180 -39.87 -18.39 14.94
N LYS A 181 -40.02 -17.17 14.42
CA LYS A 181 -40.99 -16.84 13.36
C LYS A 181 -40.63 -17.57 12.06
N GLU A 182 -39.35 -17.64 11.70
CA GLU A 182 -38.86 -18.45 10.57
C GLU A 182 -38.99 -19.96 10.82
N HIS A 183 -38.72 -20.47 12.02
CA HIS A 183 -38.91 -21.88 12.34
C HIS A 183 -40.38 -22.31 12.19
N LYS A 184 -41.31 -21.51 12.74
CA LYS A 184 -42.77 -21.72 12.59
C LYS A 184 -43.20 -21.67 11.12
N ARG A 185 -42.66 -20.73 10.33
CA ARG A 185 -42.86 -20.61 8.87
C ARG A 185 -42.31 -21.83 8.10
N LEU A 186 -41.14 -22.35 8.48
CA LEU A 186 -40.53 -23.54 7.86
C LEU A 186 -41.31 -24.83 8.18
N LEU A 187 -41.81 -25.00 9.41
CA LEU A 187 -42.68 -26.13 9.77
C LEU A 187 -44.00 -26.10 8.99
N ALA A 188 -44.65 -24.94 8.89
CA ALA A 188 -45.86 -24.78 8.07
C ALA A 188 -45.57 -25.09 6.58
N ARG A 189 -44.44 -24.60 6.05
CA ARG A 189 -43.99 -24.91 4.68
C ARG A 189 -43.73 -26.40 4.47
N LYS A 190 -43.14 -27.11 5.45
CA LYS A 190 -42.96 -28.57 5.40
C LYS A 190 -44.32 -29.26 5.28
N SER A 191 -45.28 -28.95 6.16
CA SER A 191 -46.61 -29.58 6.15
C SER A 191 -47.36 -29.34 4.84
N ILE A 192 -47.25 -28.15 4.23
CA ILE A 192 -47.85 -27.85 2.92
C ILE A 192 -47.20 -28.67 1.80
N ILE A 193 -45.87 -28.86 1.83
CA ILE A 193 -45.16 -29.69 0.84
C ILE A 193 -45.51 -31.18 1.03
N GLU A 194 -45.62 -31.64 2.26
CA GLU A 194 -45.94 -33.02 2.65
C GLU A 194 -47.35 -33.39 2.18
N LYS A 195 -48.37 -32.55 2.47
CA LYS A 195 -49.74 -32.73 1.95
C LYS A 195 -49.80 -32.73 0.42
N ARG A 196 -49.11 -31.80 -0.25
CA ARG A 196 -49.08 -31.75 -1.72
C ARG A 196 -48.43 -32.98 -2.35
N LYS A 197 -47.47 -33.62 -1.67
CA LYS A 197 -46.92 -34.91 -2.10
C LYS A 197 -47.94 -36.03 -1.93
N GLU A 198 -48.58 -36.15 -0.76
CA GLU A 198 -49.67 -37.12 -0.55
C GLU A 198 -50.80 -36.97 -1.58
N GLU A 199 -51.20 -35.73 -1.89
CA GLU A 199 -52.21 -35.42 -2.90
C GLU A 199 -51.75 -35.86 -4.31
N GLN A 200 -50.49 -35.62 -4.67
CA GLN A 200 -49.92 -36.07 -5.95
C GLN A 200 -49.79 -37.60 -6.02
N GLU A 201 -49.35 -38.26 -4.95
CA GLU A 201 -49.24 -39.72 -4.86
C GLU A 201 -50.62 -40.40 -4.95
N ARG A 202 -51.65 -39.84 -4.29
CA ARG A 202 -53.04 -40.31 -4.42
C ARG A 202 -53.56 -40.17 -5.85
N LEU A 203 -53.32 -39.03 -6.50
CA LEU A 203 -53.74 -38.79 -7.89
C LEU A 203 -53.00 -39.68 -8.90
N LEU A 204 -51.77 -40.11 -8.60
CA LEU A 204 -51.03 -41.09 -9.41
C LEU A 204 -51.60 -42.50 -9.21
N LEU A 205 -51.82 -42.92 -7.95
CA LEU A 205 -52.41 -44.23 -7.63
C LEU A 205 -53.85 -44.38 -8.17
N GLU A 206 -54.63 -43.30 -8.20
CA GLU A 206 -55.96 -43.29 -8.79
C GLU A 206 -55.91 -43.46 -10.32
N LYS A 207 -54.97 -42.77 -11.00
CA LYS A 207 -54.73 -42.97 -12.44
C LYS A 207 -54.26 -44.38 -12.76
N GLU A 208 -53.33 -44.93 -11.98
CA GLU A 208 -52.85 -46.30 -12.12
C GLU A 208 -53.99 -47.32 -12.00
N ARG A 209 -54.87 -47.16 -11.00
CA ARG A 209 -56.10 -47.98 -10.87
C ARG A 209 -57.06 -47.82 -12.04
N VAL A 210 -57.23 -46.60 -12.57
CA VAL A 210 -58.06 -46.37 -13.76
C VAL A 210 -57.44 -47.02 -15.00
N GLU A 211 -56.11 -46.98 -15.17
CA GLU A 211 -55.42 -47.69 -16.25
C GLU A 211 -55.49 -49.20 -16.10
N GLU A 212 -55.32 -49.75 -14.89
CA GLU A 212 -55.56 -51.17 -14.63
C GLU A 212 -57.01 -51.57 -14.93
N SER A 213 -57.99 -50.77 -14.52
CA SER A 213 -59.41 -51.06 -14.79
C SER A 213 -59.67 -51.11 -16.29
N LYS A 214 -59.15 -50.16 -17.07
CA LYS A 214 -59.25 -50.14 -18.54
C LYS A 214 -58.53 -51.31 -19.20
N ARG A 215 -57.38 -51.75 -18.67
CA ARG A 215 -56.69 -52.97 -19.16
C ARG A 215 -57.52 -54.22 -18.89
N ARG A 216 -58.11 -54.35 -17.69
CA ARG A 216 -59.00 -55.46 -17.32
C ARG A 216 -60.33 -55.41 -18.09
N GLU A 217 -60.84 -54.23 -18.42
CA GLU A 217 -62.02 -54.03 -19.27
C GLU A 217 -61.71 -54.42 -20.72
N HIS A 218 -60.56 -54.02 -21.28
CA HIS A 218 -60.12 -54.49 -22.58
C HIS A 218 -59.93 -56.01 -22.64
N GLN A 219 -59.32 -56.61 -21.61
CA GLN A 219 -59.20 -58.07 -21.47
C GLN A 219 -60.58 -58.73 -21.39
N LYS A 220 -61.50 -58.23 -20.54
CA LYS A 220 -62.88 -58.71 -20.53
C LYS A 220 -63.57 -58.58 -21.89
N MET A 221 -63.34 -57.49 -22.63
CA MET A 221 -63.93 -57.31 -23.96
C MET A 221 -63.33 -58.27 -25.01
N THR A 222 -62.05 -58.64 -24.91
CA THR A 222 -61.48 -59.72 -25.75
C THR A 222 -61.99 -61.09 -25.34
N ASP A 223 -61.97 -61.38 -24.04
CA ASP A 223 -62.39 -62.66 -23.47
C ASP A 223 -63.89 -62.89 -23.70
N GLU A 224 -64.73 -61.85 -23.59
CA GLU A 224 -66.15 -61.88 -23.96
C GLU A 224 -66.36 -62.01 -25.47
N ALA A 225 -65.48 -61.44 -26.32
CA ALA A 225 -65.60 -61.63 -27.77
C ALA A 225 -65.23 -63.06 -28.18
N GLU A 226 -64.19 -63.64 -27.58
CA GLU A 226 -63.83 -65.05 -27.77
C GLU A 226 -64.90 -65.98 -27.17
N GLN A 227 -65.38 -65.69 -25.95
CA GLN A 227 -66.50 -66.41 -25.36
C GLN A 227 -67.78 -66.26 -26.17
N LYS A 228 -68.09 -65.12 -26.80
CA LYS A 228 -69.27 -64.99 -27.69
C LYS A 228 -69.10 -65.78 -28.99
N ARG A 229 -67.87 -65.92 -29.52
CA ARG A 229 -67.59 -66.82 -30.65
C ARG A 229 -67.74 -68.29 -30.27
N VAL A 230 -67.12 -68.70 -29.16
CA VAL A 230 -67.19 -70.08 -28.64
C VAL A 230 -68.60 -70.41 -28.13
N ALA A 231 -69.32 -69.44 -27.57
CA ALA A 231 -70.72 -69.58 -27.15
C ALA A 231 -71.65 -69.67 -28.37
N ALA A 232 -71.44 -68.92 -29.45
CA ALA A 232 -72.21 -69.12 -30.68
C ALA A 232 -71.98 -70.53 -31.27
N GLU A 233 -70.75 -71.04 -31.24
CA GLU A 233 -70.44 -72.42 -31.64
C GLU A 233 -71.06 -73.46 -30.67
N LEU A 234 -71.00 -73.20 -29.36
CA LEU A 234 -71.59 -74.05 -28.33
C LEU A 234 -73.12 -73.95 -28.29
N GLU A 235 -73.74 -72.86 -28.72
CA GLU A 235 -75.19 -72.66 -28.88
C GLU A 235 -75.68 -73.37 -30.13
N GLN A 236 -74.92 -73.38 -31.23
CA GLN A 236 -75.19 -74.29 -32.35
C GLN A 236 -75.16 -75.76 -31.88
N ARG A 237 -74.21 -76.14 -31.02
CA ARG A 237 -74.13 -77.48 -30.39
C ARG A 237 -75.11 -77.69 -29.22
N ARG A 238 -75.67 -76.64 -28.60
CA ARG A 238 -76.58 -76.71 -27.44
C ARG A 238 -78.04 -76.59 -27.84
N ASN A 239 -78.40 -75.86 -28.88
CA ASN A 239 -79.75 -75.90 -29.44
C ASN A 239 -80.07 -77.34 -29.88
N GLN A 240 -79.07 -78.06 -30.41
CA GLN A 240 -79.10 -79.52 -30.68
C GLN A 240 -79.24 -80.43 -29.43
N ARG A 241 -79.14 -79.90 -28.21
CA ARG A 241 -79.23 -80.63 -26.92
C ARG A 241 -80.37 -80.15 -26.03
N ILE A 242 -80.66 -78.85 -26.00
CA ILE A 242 -81.74 -78.21 -25.25
C ILE A 242 -83.09 -78.59 -25.87
N LEU A 243 -83.15 -78.79 -27.19
CA LEU A 243 -84.24 -79.50 -27.87
C LEU A 243 -84.49 -80.93 -27.34
N LYS A 244 -83.58 -81.49 -26.54
CA LYS A 244 -83.62 -82.83 -25.94
C LYS A 244 -83.56 -82.83 -24.40
N GLU A 245 -83.56 -81.66 -23.76
CA GLU A 245 -83.44 -81.51 -22.29
C GLU A 245 -84.53 -80.58 -21.72
N ILE A 246 -85.16 -79.74 -22.54
CA ILE A 246 -86.48 -79.15 -22.21
C ILE A 246 -87.52 -80.28 -22.05
N GLU A 247 -87.37 -81.39 -22.79
CA GLU A 247 -88.15 -82.63 -22.60
C GLU A 247 -88.02 -83.22 -21.17
N ASP A 248 -86.94 -82.93 -20.44
CA ASP A 248 -86.58 -83.60 -19.17
C ASP A 248 -86.76 -82.75 -17.89
N ARG A 249 -86.86 -81.41 -18.01
CA ARG A 249 -86.68 -80.48 -16.86
C ARG A 249 -87.90 -79.71 -16.38
N GLU A 250 -89.01 -79.67 -17.11
CA GLU A 250 -90.30 -79.19 -16.56
C GLU A 250 -90.73 -80.02 -15.32
N LEU A 251 -90.19 -81.23 -15.18
CA LEU A 251 -90.57 -82.24 -14.19
C LEU A 251 -90.21 -81.95 -12.71
N LYS A 252 -89.49 -80.87 -12.30
CA LYS A 252 -88.77 -80.89 -10.99
C LYS A 252 -88.69 -79.69 -9.98
N GLU A 253 -88.86 -78.39 -10.28
CA GLU A 253 -88.11 -77.33 -9.51
C GLU A 253 -88.90 -76.23 -8.68
N ALA A 254 -89.08 -76.30 -7.32
CA ALA A 254 -89.89 -75.26 -6.53
C ALA A 254 -89.62 -74.86 -4.94
N GLN A 255 -88.65 -73.96 -4.36
CA GLN A 255 -88.28 -73.48 -2.84
C GLN A 255 -87.46 -72.08 -2.32
N ALA A 256 -87.08 -71.69 -0.98
CA ALA A 256 -86.37 -70.37 -0.37
C ALA A 256 -85.57 -70.15 1.13
N MET A 257 -85.09 -68.94 1.75
CA MET A 257 -84.08 -68.63 2.99
C MET A 257 -83.93 -67.23 3.96
N LEU A 258 -82.97 -66.94 5.02
CA LEU A 258 -82.83 -65.77 6.14
C LEU A 258 -81.47 -65.32 7.08
N GLN A 259 -81.31 -64.18 7.97
CA GLN A 259 -80.11 -63.54 8.88
C GLN A 259 -80.38 -62.44 10.14
N GLU A 260 -79.63 -61.57 11.03
CA GLU A 260 -78.37 -61.25 11.99
C GLU A 260 -78.31 -59.77 12.81
N GLY A 261 -77.55 -59.04 13.81
CA GLY A 261 -76.56 -59.00 15.08
C GLY A 261 -75.79 -57.60 15.70
N GLU A 262 -75.44 -57.22 17.04
CA GLU A 262 -74.53 -55.99 17.64
C GLU A 262 -74.04 -55.68 19.24
N LYS A 263 -73.34 -54.52 19.79
CA LYS A 263 -72.41 -54.24 21.10
C LYS A 263 -72.11 -52.77 21.92
N HIS A 264 -71.36 -52.58 23.15
CA HIS A 264 -70.42 -51.42 23.84
C HIS A 264 -70.44 -50.63 25.35
N ILE A 265 -69.39 -49.83 25.97
CA ILE A 265 -69.00 -49.38 27.51
C ILE A 265 -68.33 -47.89 28.05
N LYS A 266 -67.98 -47.43 29.40
CA LYS A 266 -67.42 -46.03 30.08
C LYS A 266 -66.66 -45.82 31.61
N ARG A 267 -66.04 -44.65 32.22
CA ARG A 267 -65.27 -44.28 33.67
C ARG A 267 -64.82 -42.75 34.31
N LYS A 268 -64.31 -42.37 35.63
CA LYS A 268 -63.68 -40.99 36.33
C LYS A 268 -63.14 -40.71 37.95
N LYS A 269 -62.35 -39.62 38.55
CA LYS A 269 -61.91 -39.18 40.09
C LYS A 269 -60.95 -37.84 40.62
N LYS A 270 -60.82 -37.17 41.93
CA LYS A 270 -59.77 -36.06 42.59
C LYS A 270 -59.71 -35.41 44.19
N PRO A 271 -58.64 -34.68 44.90
CA PRO A 271 -58.41 -33.98 46.36
C PRO A 271 -57.53 -32.55 46.69
N VAL A 272 -56.95 -31.80 47.81
CA VAL A 272 -56.82 -31.42 49.42
C VAL A 272 -55.86 -30.12 50.01
N LEU A 273 -55.67 -29.56 51.37
CA LEU A 273 -54.78 -28.32 52.00
C LEU A 273 -54.45 -27.93 53.65
N ASP A 274 -53.72 -26.82 54.24
CA ASP A 274 -53.14 -26.44 55.74
C ASP A 274 -52.59 -24.93 56.40
N GLY A 275 -52.14 -24.59 57.75
CA GLY A 275 -51.46 -23.28 58.51
C GLY A 275 -51.25 -23.03 60.19
N GLY A 276 -50.65 -22.10 61.17
CA GLY A 276 -49.79 -20.79 61.62
C GLY A 276 -49.49 -20.28 63.25
N LYS A 277 -48.62 -19.23 63.82
CA LYS A 277 -48.16 -18.75 65.35
C LYS A 277 -47.40 -17.27 65.76
N ALA A 278 -46.82 -16.53 66.89
CA ALA A 278 -46.66 -16.21 68.50
C ALA A 278 -45.69 -14.93 69.19
N GLY A 279 -45.56 -14.42 70.55
CA GLY A 279 -44.56 -13.32 71.29
C GLY A 279 -44.54 -12.63 72.87
N LYS A 280 -43.56 -11.78 73.55
CA LYS A 280 -43.45 -11.04 75.04
C LYS A 280 -42.28 -9.93 75.64
N GLY A 281 -42.23 -9.18 76.90
CA GLY A 281 -41.17 -8.18 77.65
C GLY A 281 -41.10 -7.60 79.26
N GLU A 282 -40.17 -6.66 79.91
CA GLU A 282 -40.02 -5.94 81.40
C GLU A 282 -38.86 -4.75 81.83
N LYS A 283 -38.32 -4.01 82.98
CA LYS A 283 -38.24 -3.65 84.59
C LYS A 283 -37.19 -2.49 85.33
N ILE A 284 -37.19 -1.87 86.66
CA ILE A 284 -36.07 -1.27 87.76
C ILE A 284 -35.92 0.25 88.57
N ALA A 285 -35.36 0.59 89.90
CA ALA A 285 -34.80 1.96 90.64
C ALA A 285 -34.37 2.30 92.30
N GLU A 286 -33.51 3.35 92.85
CA GLU A 286 -33.18 4.12 94.27
C GLU A 286 -32.05 5.29 94.18
N VAL A 287 -31.66 6.13 95.20
CA VAL A 287 -30.77 7.35 95.07
C VAL A 287 -29.51 7.62 96.01
N CYS A 288 -29.42 7.21 97.29
CA CYS A 288 -28.84 7.95 98.49
C CYS A 288 -27.39 8.62 98.61
N GLN A 289 -26.55 8.22 99.62
CA GLN A 289 -25.59 8.97 100.52
C GLN A 289 -24.24 9.53 99.94
N ASN A 290 -24.13 9.73 98.63
CA ASN A 290 -22.85 9.64 97.92
C ASN A 290 -21.79 10.77 98.10
N ASN A 291 -22.15 11.95 98.64
CA ASN A 291 -21.61 13.23 98.14
C ASN A 291 -20.12 13.58 98.43
N ASP A 292 -19.59 13.43 99.65
CA ASP A 292 -18.23 13.96 99.96
C ASP A 292 -17.11 13.06 99.42
N TYR A 293 -17.35 11.75 99.31
CA TYR A 293 -16.48 10.86 98.53
C TYR A 293 -16.40 11.29 97.05
N LEU A 294 -17.44 11.96 96.51
CA LEU A 294 -17.37 12.54 95.18
C LEU A 294 -16.35 13.68 95.10
N GLU A 295 -16.05 14.45 96.15
CA GLU A 295 -15.12 15.60 96.02
C GLU A 295 -13.66 15.16 95.80
N ARG A 296 -13.22 14.08 96.44
CA ARG A 296 -11.89 13.48 96.13
C ARG A 296 -11.93 12.70 94.81
N ALA A 297 -12.98 11.89 94.60
CA ALA A 297 -13.16 11.17 93.34
C ALA A 297 -13.14 12.14 92.14
N LYS A 298 -13.89 13.24 92.17
CA LYS A 298 -13.90 14.31 91.14
C LYS A 298 -12.51 14.81 90.76
N ARG A 299 -11.52 14.83 91.67
CA ARG A 299 -10.16 15.31 91.37
C ARG A 299 -9.30 14.23 90.73
N GLU A 300 -9.38 13.00 91.24
CA GLU A 300 -8.66 11.84 90.69
C GLU A 300 -9.25 11.46 89.32
N GLU A 301 -10.57 11.50 89.19
CA GLU A 301 -11.34 11.50 87.94
C GLU A 301 -10.92 12.66 87.02
N ALA A 302 -10.78 13.90 87.51
CA ALA A 302 -10.35 15.02 86.67
C ALA A 302 -8.93 14.82 86.09
N SER A 303 -7.97 14.31 86.86
CA SER A 303 -6.66 13.91 86.32
C SER A 303 -6.78 12.82 85.25
N ALA A 304 -7.55 11.75 85.52
CA ALA A 304 -7.79 10.68 84.56
C ALA A 304 -8.55 11.16 83.30
N LEU A 305 -9.43 12.16 83.43
CA LEU A 305 -10.13 12.82 82.33
C LEU A 305 -9.18 13.69 81.50
N ILE A 306 -8.19 14.35 82.10
CA ILE A 306 -7.15 15.11 81.38
C ILE A 306 -6.22 14.16 80.64
N GLU A 307 -5.72 13.10 81.28
CA GLU A 307 -4.86 12.10 80.63
C GLU A 307 -5.59 11.35 79.51
N SER A 308 -6.84 10.91 79.75
CA SER A 308 -7.64 10.27 78.71
C SER A 308 -8.07 11.25 77.61
N ALA A 309 -8.20 12.55 77.87
CA ALA A 309 -8.37 13.56 76.83
C ALA A 309 -7.09 13.78 76.01
N PHE A 310 -5.91 13.76 76.62
CA PHE A 310 -4.62 13.83 75.94
C PHE A 310 -4.39 12.59 75.06
N HIS A 311 -4.60 11.38 75.58
CA HIS A 311 -4.54 10.14 74.79
C HIS A 311 -5.61 10.09 73.69
N ARG A 312 -6.83 10.58 73.94
CA ARG A 312 -7.88 10.74 72.92
C ARG A 312 -7.45 11.72 71.82
N ARG A 313 -6.79 12.82 72.18
CA ARG A 313 -6.24 13.78 71.21
C ARG A 313 -5.13 13.16 70.37
N LEU A 314 -4.17 12.47 70.97
CA LEU A 314 -3.12 11.74 70.23
C LEU A 314 -3.72 10.69 69.29
N ALA A 315 -4.73 9.94 69.73
CA ALA A 315 -5.43 8.98 68.87
C ALA A 315 -6.21 9.66 67.73
N GLN A 316 -6.79 10.85 67.96
CA GLN A 316 -7.43 11.65 66.92
C GLN A 316 -6.43 12.22 65.92
N GLU A 317 -5.30 12.76 66.37
CA GLU A 317 -4.23 13.30 65.52
C GLU A 317 -3.57 12.18 64.69
N ALA A 318 -3.33 11.00 65.28
CA ALA A 318 -2.88 9.80 64.56
C ALA A 318 -3.91 9.35 63.51
N ALA A 319 -5.20 9.23 63.88
CA ALA A 319 -6.25 8.83 62.95
C ALA A 319 -6.53 9.86 61.84
N LEU A 320 -6.26 11.15 62.07
CA LEU A 320 -6.28 12.18 61.02
C LEU A 320 -5.09 12.00 60.07
N HIS A 321 -3.87 11.89 60.61
CA HIS A 321 -2.66 11.65 59.81
C HIS A 321 -2.75 10.36 58.96
N GLU A 322 -3.31 9.27 59.50
CA GLU A 322 -3.59 8.04 58.73
C GLU A 322 -4.59 8.27 57.60
N ARG A 323 -5.66 9.06 57.83
CA ARG A 323 -6.64 9.41 56.78
C ARG A 323 -6.05 10.32 55.72
N ASP A 324 -5.17 11.24 56.10
CA ASP A 324 -4.53 12.17 55.18
C ASP A 324 -3.50 11.44 54.30
N GLN A 325 -2.73 10.50 54.87
CA GLN A 325 -1.89 9.59 54.08
C GLN A 325 -2.72 8.70 53.15
N GLN A 326 -3.85 8.15 53.61
CA GLN A 326 -4.74 7.36 52.76
C GLN A 326 -5.29 8.19 51.59
N GLN A 327 -5.72 9.43 51.85
CA GLN A 327 -6.18 10.37 50.82
C GLN A 327 -5.05 10.73 49.83
N GLU A 328 -3.83 11.03 50.28
CA GLU A 328 -2.71 11.32 49.37
C GLU A 328 -2.35 10.10 48.51
N ILE A 329 -2.35 8.90 49.10
CA ILE A 329 -2.13 7.64 48.38
C ILE A 329 -3.24 7.41 47.34
N GLU A 330 -4.50 7.71 47.64
CA GLU A 330 -5.61 7.61 46.69
C GLU A 330 -5.52 8.65 45.56
N VAL A 331 -5.24 9.91 45.88
CA VAL A 331 -5.01 10.98 44.90
C VAL A 331 -3.83 10.64 43.99
N SER A 332 -2.74 10.08 44.55
CA SER A 332 -1.58 9.59 43.79
C SER A 332 -1.94 8.43 42.85
N LYS A 333 -2.70 7.44 43.32
CA LYS A 333 -3.24 6.34 42.50
C LYS A 333 -4.13 6.87 41.36
N GLN A 334 -5.00 7.86 41.63
CA GLN A 334 -5.87 8.48 40.64
C GLN A 334 -5.08 9.26 39.58
N ARG A 335 -4.11 10.08 39.98
CA ARG A 335 -3.19 10.79 39.07
C ARG A 335 -2.47 9.81 38.15
N HIS A 336 -1.80 8.80 38.72
CA HIS A 336 -1.08 7.79 37.97
C HIS A 336 -1.99 6.98 37.01
N ALA A 337 -3.23 6.68 37.41
CA ALA A 337 -4.21 6.05 36.52
C ALA A 337 -4.57 6.95 35.32
N GLY A 338 -4.74 8.25 35.55
CA GLY A 338 -4.91 9.26 34.50
C GLY A 338 -3.71 9.34 33.56
N ASP A 339 -2.50 9.44 34.11
CA ASP A 339 -1.25 9.49 33.35
C ASP A 339 -1.03 8.24 32.49
N LEU A 340 -1.40 7.05 32.99
CA LEU A 340 -1.36 5.82 32.21
C LEU A 340 -2.36 5.83 31.03
N VAL A 341 -3.57 6.40 31.21
CA VAL A 341 -4.54 6.58 30.13
C VAL A 341 -4.01 7.59 29.10
N GLU A 342 -3.42 8.70 29.55
CA GLU A 342 -2.88 9.73 28.65
C GLU A 342 -1.65 9.24 27.89
N LYS A 343 -0.72 8.54 28.55
CA LYS A 343 0.42 7.87 27.91
C LYS A 343 -0.03 6.86 26.83
N ARG A 344 -1.14 6.14 27.07
CA ARG A 344 -1.78 5.26 26.07
C ARG A 344 -2.47 6.04 24.95
N ARG A 345 -2.99 7.26 25.19
CA ARG A 345 -3.57 8.16 24.17
C ARG A 345 -2.47 8.70 23.25
N LEU A 346 -1.44 9.33 23.82
CA LEU A 346 -0.31 9.92 23.10
C LEU A 346 0.51 8.87 22.33
N GLY A 347 0.67 7.67 22.89
CA GLY A 347 1.37 6.55 22.25
C GLY A 347 0.82 6.17 20.87
N ARG A 348 -0.47 6.41 20.59
CA ARG A 348 -1.09 6.17 19.26
C ARG A 348 -0.48 7.08 18.19
N MET A 349 -0.20 8.33 18.54
CA MET A 349 0.31 9.34 17.63
C MET A 349 1.83 9.29 17.46
N LEU A 350 2.55 8.54 18.31
CA LEU A 350 4.00 8.47 18.33
C LEU A 350 4.60 8.05 16.97
N LYS A 351 3.98 7.08 16.27
CA LYS A 351 4.41 6.67 14.93
C LYS A 351 4.30 7.82 13.91
N ASN A 352 3.20 8.57 13.94
CA ASN A 352 2.99 9.71 13.05
C ASN A 352 3.95 10.86 13.37
N LYS A 353 4.21 11.13 14.66
CA LYS A 353 5.21 12.13 15.10
C LYS A 353 6.61 11.79 14.58
N ILE A 354 7.04 10.53 14.70
CA ILE A 354 8.33 10.04 14.18
C ILE A 354 8.41 10.17 12.65
N ILE A 355 7.31 9.95 11.92
CA ILE A 355 7.27 10.14 10.46
C ILE A 355 7.36 11.63 10.10
N GLN A 356 6.67 12.51 10.83
CA GLN A 356 6.72 13.96 10.63
C GLN A 356 8.10 14.54 10.92
N THR A 357 8.74 14.20 12.06
CA THR A 357 10.10 14.68 12.36
C THR A 357 11.09 14.16 11.33
N ARG A 358 11.05 12.86 10.98
CA ARG A 358 11.91 12.30 9.91
C ARG A 358 11.69 12.97 8.54
N LYS A 359 10.50 13.51 8.25
CA LYS A 359 10.28 14.32 7.04
C LYS A 359 10.93 15.69 7.18
N GLN A 360 10.71 16.38 8.29
CA GLN A 360 11.35 17.67 8.60
C GLN A 360 12.88 17.56 8.56
N ASP A 361 13.46 16.52 9.16
CA ASP A 361 14.91 16.23 9.14
C ASP A 361 15.46 16.03 7.71
N ARG A 362 14.68 15.41 6.81
CA ARG A 362 15.07 15.25 5.40
C ARG A 362 15.04 16.59 4.67
N ASP A 363 14.03 17.41 4.91
CA ASP A 363 13.85 18.69 4.23
C ASP A 363 14.79 19.78 4.79
N THR A 364 15.16 19.75 6.08
CA THR A 364 16.25 20.59 6.63
C THR A 364 17.62 20.16 6.12
N ARG A 365 17.93 18.86 6.08
CA ARG A 365 19.17 18.34 5.47
C ARG A 365 19.30 18.73 4.00
N ARG A 366 18.21 18.66 3.21
CA ARG A 366 18.19 19.13 1.82
C ARG A 366 18.54 20.61 1.69
N LYS A 367 17.93 21.47 2.52
CA LYS A 367 18.24 22.91 2.56
C LYS A 367 19.69 23.17 2.97
N LEU A 368 20.21 22.44 3.97
CA LEU A 368 21.60 22.57 4.42
C LEU A 368 22.60 22.14 3.34
N ILE A 369 22.37 21.01 2.66
CA ILE A 369 23.24 20.54 1.56
C ILE A 369 23.24 21.55 0.41
N TYR A 370 22.08 22.11 0.06
CA TYR A 370 21.98 23.17 -0.96
C TYR A 370 22.75 24.44 -0.55
N PHE A 371 22.61 24.88 0.70
CA PHE A 371 23.33 26.05 1.22
C PHE A 371 24.84 25.83 1.24
N LEU A 372 25.31 24.72 1.82
CA LEU A 372 26.74 24.36 1.86
C LEU A 372 27.36 24.26 0.47
N ARG A 373 26.65 23.65 -0.49
CA ARG A 373 27.09 23.60 -1.88
C ARG A 373 27.19 24.99 -2.52
N THR A 374 26.24 25.88 -2.23
CA THR A 374 26.26 27.26 -2.72
C THR A 374 27.45 28.03 -2.15
N GLU A 375 27.71 27.89 -0.83
CA GLU A 375 28.90 28.45 -0.17
C GLU A 375 30.20 27.90 -0.76
N GLU A 376 30.32 26.59 -0.98
CA GLU A 376 31.47 25.98 -1.65
C GLU A 376 31.70 26.54 -3.06
N GLU A 377 30.63 26.73 -3.84
CA GLU A 377 30.71 27.28 -5.20
C GLU A 377 31.14 28.76 -5.18
N GLN A 378 30.73 29.55 -4.18
CA GLN A 378 31.22 30.93 -4.00
C GLN A 378 32.69 30.96 -3.52
N GLN A 379 33.08 30.08 -2.60
CA GLN A 379 34.46 29.98 -2.11
C GLN A 379 35.43 29.55 -3.22
N LYS A 380 35.02 28.61 -4.10
CA LYS A 380 35.79 28.20 -5.28
C LYS A 380 35.99 29.36 -6.25
N ARG A 381 34.94 30.11 -6.60
CA ARG A 381 35.05 31.34 -7.43
C ARG A 381 36.02 32.36 -6.83
N LEU A 382 35.94 32.58 -5.51
CA LEU A 382 36.84 33.52 -4.81
C LEU A 382 38.30 33.02 -4.76
N GLN A 383 38.53 31.70 -4.75
CA GLN A 383 39.87 31.11 -4.88
C GLN A 383 40.41 31.23 -6.31
N GLU A 384 39.59 30.90 -7.31
CA GLU A 384 39.90 31.04 -8.74
C GLU A 384 40.25 32.48 -9.10
N GLU A 385 39.50 33.47 -8.60
CA GLU A 385 39.79 34.89 -8.82
C GLU A 385 41.11 35.33 -8.14
N LYS A 386 41.35 34.88 -6.91
CA LYS A 386 42.63 35.13 -6.20
C LYS A 386 43.81 34.47 -6.92
N GLU A 387 43.62 33.32 -7.55
CA GLU A 387 44.63 32.70 -8.40
C GLU A 387 44.83 33.42 -9.72
N ALA A 388 43.77 33.88 -10.39
CA ALA A 388 43.85 34.69 -11.60
C ALA A 388 44.70 35.95 -11.34
N ARG A 389 44.34 36.73 -10.30
CA ARG A 389 45.10 37.93 -9.88
C ARG A 389 46.58 37.62 -9.56
N LYS A 390 46.88 36.44 -8.96
CA LYS A 390 48.28 35.99 -8.74
C LYS A 390 49.00 35.67 -10.05
N ARG A 391 48.35 34.94 -10.97
CA ARG A 391 48.90 34.56 -12.29
C ARG A 391 49.18 35.81 -13.13
N GLU A 392 48.26 36.77 -13.16
CA GLU A 392 48.44 38.10 -13.77
C GLU A 392 49.60 38.88 -13.14
N GLY A 393 49.70 38.92 -11.81
CA GLY A 393 50.81 39.56 -11.10
C GLY A 393 52.18 38.94 -11.45
N ILE A 394 52.26 37.62 -11.64
CA ILE A 394 53.47 36.93 -12.09
C ILE A 394 53.79 37.27 -13.55
N LEU A 395 52.79 37.30 -14.45
CA LEU A 395 52.97 37.70 -15.85
C LEU A 395 53.42 39.18 -15.97
N LEU A 396 52.88 40.08 -15.14
CA LEU A 396 53.29 41.47 -15.06
C LEU A 396 54.74 41.62 -14.57
N LYS A 397 55.18 40.81 -13.60
CA LYS A 397 56.60 40.78 -13.17
C LYS A 397 57.52 40.29 -14.30
N ARG A 398 57.19 39.17 -14.95
CA ARG A 398 57.98 38.64 -16.09
C ARG A 398 58.10 39.67 -17.22
N LYS A 399 56.99 40.32 -17.62
CA LYS A 399 57.01 41.40 -18.63
C LYS A 399 57.89 42.59 -18.22
N ARG A 400 57.97 42.94 -16.93
CA ARG A 400 58.89 43.99 -16.43
C ARG A 400 60.34 43.53 -16.49
N GLU A 401 60.65 42.31 -16.05
CA GLU A 401 62.00 41.73 -16.11
C GLU A 401 62.50 41.57 -17.56
N GLU A 402 61.62 41.17 -18.49
CA GLU A 402 61.91 41.09 -19.92
C GLU A 402 62.15 42.48 -20.54
N ALA A 403 61.32 43.47 -20.20
CA ALA A 403 61.51 44.86 -20.63
C ALA A 403 62.82 45.46 -20.08
N GLU A 404 63.16 45.18 -18.82
CA GLU A 404 64.41 45.67 -18.20
C GLU A 404 65.65 44.99 -18.81
N ARG A 405 65.59 43.68 -19.07
CA ARG A 405 66.65 42.95 -19.81
C ARG A 405 66.81 43.50 -21.23
N LYS A 406 65.71 43.77 -21.92
CA LYS A 406 65.73 44.37 -23.27
C LYS A 406 66.33 45.79 -23.23
N ALA A 407 65.88 46.66 -22.33
CA ALA A 407 66.43 48.00 -22.17
C ALA A 407 67.93 47.99 -21.84
N LYS A 408 68.41 47.03 -21.04
CA LYS A 408 69.85 46.82 -20.79
C LYS A 408 70.61 46.41 -22.06
N LEU A 409 70.07 45.48 -22.86
CA LEU A 409 70.65 45.10 -24.15
C LEU A 409 70.69 46.29 -25.12
N ASP A 410 69.58 46.98 -25.31
CA ASP A 410 69.46 48.16 -26.18
C ASP A 410 70.44 49.27 -25.76
N ALA A 411 70.55 49.57 -24.45
CA ALA A 411 71.51 50.54 -23.94
C ALA A 411 72.98 50.11 -24.09
N THR A 412 73.30 48.80 -24.06
CA THR A 412 74.66 48.33 -24.39
C THR A 412 74.96 48.41 -25.88
N ALA A 413 73.97 48.14 -26.75
CA ALA A 413 74.10 48.30 -28.18
C ALA A 413 74.27 49.78 -28.57
N GLU A 414 73.54 50.68 -27.92
CA GLU A 414 73.67 52.13 -28.10
C GLU A 414 75.04 52.65 -27.65
N LYS A 415 75.54 52.23 -26.47
CA LYS A 415 76.92 52.54 -26.04
C LYS A 415 77.97 51.97 -27.00
N GLN A 416 77.74 50.82 -27.63
CA GLN A 416 78.62 50.31 -28.69
C GLN A 416 78.52 51.13 -29.98
N ARG A 417 77.34 51.64 -30.36
CA ARG A 417 77.16 52.56 -31.51
C ARG A 417 77.88 53.88 -31.25
N GLN A 418 77.70 54.50 -30.08
CA GLN A 418 78.41 55.71 -29.66
C GLN A 418 79.93 55.51 -29.71
N ARG A 419 80.46 54.44 -29.11
CA ARG A 419 81.89 54.11 -29.17
C ARG A 419 82.40 53.87 -30.60
N LYS A 420 81.59 53.30 -31.50
CA LYS A 420 81.96 53.15 -32.92
C LYS A 420 82.01 54.51 -33.62
N LEU A 421 81.03 55.39 -33.39
CA LEU A 421 80.98 56.73 -33.95
C LEU A 421 82.15 57.59 -33.44
N GLU A 422 82.41 57.62 -32.13
CA GLU A 422 83.59 58.28 -31.54
C GLU A 422 84.90 57.78 -32.16
N LEU A 423 85.00 56.47 -32.43
CA LEU A 423 86.23 55.86 -32.93
C LEU A 423 86.38 56.03 -34.46
N GLU A 424 85.29 56.18 -35.21
CA GLU A 424 85.31 56.71 -36.57
C GLU A 424 85.66 58.20 -36.60
N GLU A 425 85.13 59.01 -35.69
CA GLU A 425 85.42 60.44 -35.59
C GLU A 425 86.88 60.69 -35.19
N LYS A 426 87.40 59.96 -34.20
CA LYS A 426 88.83 59.93 -33.86
C LYS A 426 89.68 59.50 -35.07
N LYS A 427 89.26 58.49 -35.84
CA LYS A 427 89.93 58.11 -37.10
C LYS A 427 89.83 59.17 -38.20
N ARG A 428 88.74 59.94 -38.28
CA ARG A 428 88.59 61.08 -39.21
C ARG A 428 89.53 62.23 -38.79
N LEU A 429 89.60 62.54 -37.50
CA LEU A 429 90.53 63.53 -36.93
C LEU A 429 91.99 63.11 -37.05
N GLU A 430 92.32 61.82 -36.88
CA GLU A 430 93.67 61.28 -37.13
C GLU A 430 94.03 61.33 -38.62
N ARG A 431 93.10 61.00 -39.52
CA ARG A 431 93.30 61.19 -40.98
C ARG A 431 93.53 62.66 -41.31
N ALA A 432 92.72 63.57 -40.78
CA ALA A 432 92.89 65.01 -40.97
C ALA A 432 94.24 65.51 -40.42
N ARG A 433 94.66 65.04 -39.23
CA ARG A 433 95.99 65.31 -38.69
C ARG A 433 97.11 64.72 -39.57
N LYS A 434 96.96 63.50 -40.10
CA LYS A 434 97.94 62.93 -41.04
C LYS A 434 98.04 63.71 -42.34
N TYR A 435 96.92 64.16 -42.91
CA TYR A 435 96.94 65.06 -44.07
C TYR A 435 97.64 66.39 -43.73
N CYS A 436 97.33 66.98 -42.57
CA CYS A 436 97.97 68.21 -42.08
C CYS A 436 99.49 68.05 -41.82
N ILE A 437 99.93 66.85 -41.38
CA ILE A 437 101.34 66.52 -41.10
C ILE A 437 102.11 66.06 -42.35
N MET A 438 101.42 65.65 -43.44
CA MET A 438 102.07 65.45 -44.75
C MET A 438 102.19 66.77 -45.55
N PHE A 439 101.38 67.79 -45.27
CA PHE A 439 101.42 69.08 -45.97
C PHE A 439 102.38 70.20 -45.47
N PRO A 440 103.24 70.05 -44.44
CA PRO A 440 104.25 71.09 -44.14
C PRO A 440 105.33 71.22 -45.23
N PHE A 441 105.62 70.12 -45.95
CA PHE A 441 106.80 70.03 -46.81
C PHE A 441 106.70 70.73 -48.17
N LEU A 442 105.51 71.26 -48.53
CA LEU A 442 105.32 71.97 -49.80
C LEU A 442 105.19 73.51 -49.66
N TRP A 443 105.24 74.05 -48.44
CA TRP A 443 105.09 75.50 -48.21
C TRP A 443 106.42 76.21 -47.92
N VAL A 444 107.36 75.55 -47.22
CA VAL A 444 108.67 76.12 -46.84
C VAL A 444 109.59 76.39 -48.06
N VAL A 445 109.36 75.71 -49.19
CA VAL A 445 110.14 75.89 -50.43
C VAL A 445 109.59 77.03 -51.31
N LYS A 446 108.50 77.71 -50.91
CA LYS A 446 107.79 78.68 -51.77
C LYS A 446 107.66 80.11 -51.23
N THR A 447 108.38 80.45 -50.17
CA THR A 447 108.48 81.84 -49.65
C THR A 447 109.73 82.59 -50.11
N TYR A 448 110.79 81.90 -50.52
CA TYR A 448 111.98 82.50 -51.16
C TYR A 448 111.75 82.83 -52.64
N SER A 449 110.79 83.72 -52.95
CA SER A 449 110.61 84.23 -54.32
C SER A 449 109.79 85.51 -54.49
N TRP A 450 108.94 85.91 -53.52
CA TRP A 450 107.83 86.86 -53.81
C TRP A 450 107.81 88.19 -53.04
N GLU A 451 108.70 88.43 -52.06
CA GLU A 451 108.91 89.79 -51.50
C GLU A 451 109.85 90.63 -52.40
N MET A 452 109.50 90.70 -53.68
CA MET A 452 110.21 91.48 -54.72
C MET A 452 109.23 92.16 -55.70
N MET A 453 108.00 92.44 -55.24
CA MET A 453 107.02 93.27 -55.95
C MET A 453 106.13 94.10 -55.00
N LEU A 454 106.40 95.41 -55.00
CA LEU A 454 105.54 96.58 -54.72
C LEU A 454 104.49 96.56 -53.57
N PHE A 455 104.61 97.63 -52.75
CA PHE A 455 103.56 98.40 -52.06
C PHE A 455 102.71 97.74 -50.97
#